data_AF-A0A1V5FLY3-F1
#
_entry.id   AF-A0A1V5FLY3-F1
#
_cell.length_a   1.000
_cell.length_b   1.000
_cell.length_c   1.000
_cell.angle_alpha   90.00
_cell.angle_beta   90.00
_cell.angle_gamma   90.00
#
_symmetry.space_group_name_H-M   'P 1'
#
loop_
_entity.id
_entity.type
_entity.pdbx_description
1 polymer ?
#
loop_
_entity_poly.entity_id
_entity_poly.type
_entity_poly.pdbx_seq_one_letter_code
_entity_poly.pdbx_strand_id
1 'polypeptide(L)'
;MSVPTAPVRQSRQTRKILLNLKCLFWCLHQLQTRYDLNLVLQSLERRAIHPEIADSNLGDNLTYLLYHLAPEDLPRLAEAINGLPLSAGSTDIMDKHFEIGHYIQSLTDFGPIRSGTYGIISAVTPQLRGLFLVEGDSLIEAPFPPESTQTIFGTYVI
;
A
#
# COMPACT_ATOMS: atom_id res chain seq x y z
N MET A 1 -23.14 10.19 -22.56
CA MET A 1 -22.69 8.80 -22.38
C MET A 1 -21.18 8.81 -22.46
N SER A 2 -20.49 8.74 -21.33
CA SER A 2 -19.03 8.71 -21.26
C SER A 2 -18.56 7.30 -21.62
N VAL A 3 -17.67 7.21 -22.61
CA VAL A 3 -16.99 5.95 -22.97
C VAL A 3 -16.20 5.49 -21.74
N PRO A 4 -16.29 4.23 -21.30
CA PRO A 4 -15.40 3.71 -20.28
C PRO A 4 -13.98 3.77 -20.83
N THR A 5 -13.16 4.66 -20.29
CA THR A 5 -11.73 4.73 -20.58
C THR A 5 -11.16 3.35 -20.27
N ALA A 6 -10.57 2.71 -21.28
CA ALA A 6 -9.89 1.44 -21.11
C ALA A 6 -8.90 1.55 -19.94
N PRO A 7 -8.77 0.51 -19.08
CA PRO A 7 -7.87 0.58 -17.94
C PRO A 7 -6.47 0.92 -18.44
N VAL A 8 -5.92 2.03 -17.93
CA VAL A 8 -4.57 2.46 -18.25
C VAL A 8 -3.63 1.28 -17.97
N ARG A 9 -2.95 0.78 -19.01
CA ARG A 9 -1.96 -0.28 -18.83
C ARG A 9 -0.90 0.25 -17.87
N GLN A 10 -0.89 -0.29 -16.66
CA GLN A 10 0.09 0.06 -15.64
C GLN A 10 1.51 -0.14 -16.20
N SER A 11 2.39 0.81 -15.88
CA SER A 11 3.81 0.63 -16.12
C SER A 11 4.32 -0.59 -15.31
N ARG A 12 5.35 -1.26 -15.82
CA ARG A 12 5.99 -2.37 -15.12
C ARG A 12 6.55 -1.96 -13.75
N GLN A 13 6.97 -0.70 -13.61
CA GLN A 13 7.50 -0.13 -12.39
C GLN A 13 6.40 0.09 -11.34
N THR A 14 5.30 0.73 -11.72
CA THR A 14 4.14 0.94 -10.83
C THR A 14 3.63 -0.39 -10.26
N ARG A 15 3.56 -1.44 -11.10
CA ARG A 15 3.21 -2.80 -10.63
C ARG A 15 4.17 -3.34 -9.59
N LYS A 16 5.48 -3.15 -9.77
CA LYS A 16 6.49 -3.62 -8.80
C LYS A 16 6.42 -2.83 -7.50
N ILE A 17 6.22 -1.52 -7.56
CA ILE A 17 6.04 -0.69 -6.35
C ILE A 17 4.82 -1.18 -5.57
N LEU A 18 3.68 -1.36 -6.24
CA LEU A 18 2.46 -1.89 -5.62
C LEU A 18 2.70 -3.29 -5.01
N LEU A 19 3.45 -4.15 -5.69
CA LEU A 19 3.79 -5.47 -5.17
C LEU A 19 4.62 -5.40 -3.90
N ASN A 20 5.67 -4.58 -3.88
CA ASN A 20 6.53 -4.45 -2.71
C ASN A 20 5.81 -3.77 -1.55
N LEU A 21 4.94 -2.78 -1.82
CA LEU A 21 4.04 -2.22 -0.82
C LEU A 21 3.12 -3.31 -0.25
N LYS A 22 2.43 -4.06 -1.11
CA LYS A 22 1.56 -5.16 -0.67
C LYS A 22 2.29 -6.16 0.22
N CYS A 23 3.47 -6.62 -0.22
CA CYS A 23 4.27 -7.58 0.53
C CYS A 23 4.78 -7.00 1.86
N LEU A 24 5.19 -5.72 1.90
CA LEU A 24 5.59 -5.02 3.12
C LEU A 24 4.46 -5.00 4.15
N PHE A 25 3.27 -4.54 3.74
CA PHE A 25 2.09 -4.49 4.61
C PHE A 25 1.67 -5.89 5.08
N TRP A 26 1.74 -6.90 4.21
CA TRP A 26 1.49 -8.30 4.58
C TRP A 26 2.50 -8.83 5.59
N CYS A 27 3.81 -8.61 5.39
CA CYS A 27 4.85 -9.02 6.32
C CYS A 27 4.65 -8.38 7.70
N LEU A 28 4.37 -7.08 7.76
CA LEU A 28 4.08 -6.39 9.02
C LEU A 28 2.83 -6.96 9.72
N HIS A 29 1.80 -7.34 8.97
CA HIS A 29 0.62 -7.98 9.52
C HIS A 29 0.90 -9.38 10.10
N GLN A 30 1.69 -10.21 9.39
CA GLN A 30 2.02 -11.56 9.81
C GLN A 30 3.00 -11.61 11.00
N LEU A 31 3.95 -10.68 11.04
CA LEU A 31 5.00 -10.68 12.07
C LEU A 31 4.49 -10.19 13.43
N GLN A 32 3.38 -9.43 13.48
CA GLN A 32 2.68 -8.98 14.70
C GLN A 32 3.56 -8.36 15.80
N THR A 33 4.82 -7.99 15.54
CA THR A 33 5.68 -7.38 16.55
C THR A 33 5.81 -5.87 16.33
N ARG A 34 5.67 -5.10 17.41
CA ARG A 34 6.01 -3.68 17.44
C ARG A 34 7.50 -3.43 17.14
N TYR A 35 8.32 -4.46 17.31
CA TYR A 35 9.73 -4.43 17.02
C TYR A 35 10.00 -4.25 15.53
N ASP A 36 9.48 -5.15 14.69
CA ASP A 36 9.67 -5.09 13.24
C ASP A 36 9.09 -3.80 12.63
N LEU A 37 7.94 -3.35 13.14
CA LEU A 37 7.36 -2.05 12.80
C LEU A 37 8.35 -0.90 13.04
N ASN A 38 8.96 -0.86 14.23
CA ASN A 38 9.94 0.18 14.56
C ASN A 38 11.17 0.11 13.66
N LEU A 39 11.64 -1.10 13.29
CA LEU A 39 12.77 -1.26 12.38
C LEU A 39 12.46 -0.74 10.98
N VAL A 40 11.23 -0.96 10.49
CA VAL A 40 10.75 -0.41 9.22
C VAL A 40 10.67 1.12 9.28
N LEU A 41 10.06 1.67 10.34
CA LEU A 41 9.94 3.12 10.52
C LEU A 41 11.31 3.80 10.59
N GLN A 42 12.25 3.24 11.34
CA GLN A 42 13.64 3.73 11.38
C GLN A 42 14.32 3.66 10.01
N SER A 43 14.05 2.60 9.24
CA SER A 43 14.64 2.45 7.91
C SER A 43 14.11 3.48 6.91
N LEU A 44 12.81 3.81 7.00
CA LEU A 44 12.18 4.86 6.20
C LEU A 44 12.72 6.25 6.58
N GLU A 45 12.84 6.54 7.87
CA GLU A 45 13.39 7.80 8.39
C GLU A 45 14.85 8.01 7.94
N ARG A 46 15.68 6.97 8.08
CA ARG A 46 17.12 7.03 7.75
C ARG A 46 17.41 6.84 6.27
N ARG A 47 16.40 6.49 5.46
CA ARG A 47 16.53 6.10 4.05
C ARG A 47 17.57 5.00 3.82
N ALA A 48 17.65 4.07 4.77
CA ALA A 48 18.62 2.99 4.78
C ALA A 48 18.03 1.79 5.51
N ILE A 49 18.25 0.58 5.00
CA ILE A 49 17.70 -0.62 5.61
C ILE A 49 18.35 -0.90 6.97
N HIS A 50 17.54 -1.20 7.99
CA HIS A 50 18.06 -1.60 9.30
C HIS A 50 18.71 -3.00 9.20
N PRO A 51 19.93 -3.21 9.75
CA PRO A 51 20.68 -4.46 9.58
C PRO A 51 19.90 -5.72 9.97
N GLU A 52 19.08 -5.62 11.01
CA GLU A 52 18.33 -6.77 11.55
C GLU A 52 17.24 -7.31 10.63
N ILE A 53 16.73 -6.49 9.72
CA ILE A 53 15.72 -6.91 8.73
C ILE A 53 16.31 -7.03 7.33
N ALA A 54 17.59 -6.69 7.14
CA ALA A 54 18.23 -6.61 5.83
C ALA A 54 18.16 -7.95 5.07
N ASP A 55 18.37 -9.07 5.75
CA ASP A 55 18.35 -10.41 5.15
C ASP A 55 16.96 -11.09 5.28
N SER A 56 15.87 -10.31 5.19
CA SER A 56 14.51 -10.81 5.32
C SER A 56 13.61 -10.32 4.17
N ASN A 57 12.49 -11.02 3.95
CA ASN A 57 11.46 -10.56 3.01
C ASN A 57 11.00 -9.12 3.34
N LEU A 58 10.95 -8.75 4.62
CA LEU A 58 10.61 -7.38 5.03
C LEU A 58 11.65 -6.38 4.52
N GLY A 59 12.93 -6.71 4.65
CA GLY A 59 14.03 -5.88 4.19
C GLY A 59 14.16 -5.81 2.68
N ASP A 60 13.92 -6.90 1.95
CA ASP A 60 13.92 -6.90 0.50
C ASP A 60 12.85 -5.95 -0.07
N ASN A 61 11.62 -6.06 0.44
CA ASN A 61 10.51 -5.21 0.00
C ASN A 61 10.76 -3.74 0.37
N LEU A 62 11.28 -3.49 1.58
CA LEU A 62 11.59 -2.12 2.01
C LEU A 62 12.76 -1.51 1.22
N THR A 63 13.80 -2.29 0.93
CA THR A 63 14.93 -1.85 0.09
C THR A 63 14.47 -1.47 -1.30
N TYR A 64 13.57 -2.26 -1.90
CA TYR A 64 12.99 -1.93 -3.20
C TYR A 64 12.25 -0.58 -3.16
N LEU A 65 11.43 -0.35 -2.12
CA LEU A 65 10.66 0.87 -1.97
C LEU A 65 11.54 2.08 -1.70
N LEU A 66 12.58 1.95 -0.88
CA LEU A 66 13.56 3.00 -0.62
C LEU A 66 14.29 3.45 -1.90
N TYR A 67 14.50 2.54 -2.85
CA TYR A 67 15.19 2.84 -4.11
C TYR A 67 14.27 3.45 -5.18
N HIS A 68 12.99 3.06 -5.20
CA HIS A 68 12.08 3.39 -6.30
C HIS A 68 11.00 4.43 -5.97
N LEU A 69 10.69 4.69 -4.70
CA LEU A 69 9.77 5.77 -4.33
C LEU A 69 10.50 7.11 -4.34
N ALA A 70 9.75 8.17 -4.65
CA ALA A 70 10.28 9.52 -4.51
C ALA A 70 10.56 9.82 -3.02
N PRO A 71 11.64 10.56 -2.68
CA PRO A 71 12.00 10.83 -1.30
C PRO A 71 10.91 11.49 -0.44
N GLU A 72 10.01 12.25 -1.06
CA GLU A 72 8.85 12.90 -0.46
C GLU A 72 7.71 11.94 -0.09
N ASP A 73 7.71 10.73 -0.65
CA ASP A 73 6.68 9.71 -0.41
C ASP A 73 7.04 8.77 0.74
N LEU A 74 8.32 8.70 1.13
CA LEU A 74 8.78 7.88 2.26
C LEU A 74 8.12 8.28 3.60
N PRO A 75 7.98 9.58 3.94
CA PRO A 75 7.23 9.99 5.13
C PRO A 75 5.76 9.58 5.09
N ARG A 76 5.12 9.61 3.91
CA ARG A 76 3.71 9.20 3.74
C ARG A 76 3.55 7.70 3.94
N LEU A 77 4.49 6.91 3.42
CA LEU A 77 4.55 5.47 3.68
C LEU A 77 4.74 5.19 5.17
N ALA A 78 5.60 5.95 5.86
CA ALA A 78 5.81 5.79 7.30
C ALA A 78 4.54 6.13 8.11
N GLU A 79 3.82 7.20 7.76
CA GLU A 79 2.55 7.57 8.39
C GLU A 79 1.50 6.47 8.21
N ALA A 80 1.34 5.97 6.98
CA ALA A 80 0.45 4.88 6.62
C ALA A 80 0.75 3.60 7.42
N ILE A 81 2.03 3.22 7.53
CA ILE A 81 2.50 2.06 8.29
C ILE A 81 2.28 2.25 9.80
N ASN A 82 2.53 3.44 10.33
CA ASN A 82 2.33 3.76 11.75
C ASN A 82 0.84 3.77 12.13
N GLY A 83 -0.05 4.05 11.17
CA GLY A 83 -1.50 3.97 11.33
C GLY A 83 -2.07 2.55 11.31
N LEU A 84 -1.27 1.51 11.04
CA LEU A 84 -1.73 0.13 11.03
C LEU A 84 -2.24 -0.27 12.44
N PRO A 85 -3.46 -0.83 12.55
CA PRO A 85 -3.99 -1.24 13.83
C PRO A 85 -3.09 -2.31 14.46
N LEU A 86 -2.71 -2.10 15.72
CA LEU A 86 -1.87 -3.02 16.51
C LEU A 86 -2.60 -4.31 16.94
N SER A 87 -3.76 -4.62 16.35
CA SER A 87 -4.59 -5.74 16.82
C SER A 87 -4.01 -7.08 16.35
N ALA A 88 -3.69 -7.94 17.33
CA ALA A 88 -3.49 -9.36 17.10
C ALA A 88 -4.78 -9.94 16.50
N GLY A 89 -4.65 -10.48 15.29
CA GLY A 89 -5.78 -10.92 14.47
C GLY A 89 -6.20 -9.84 13.49
N SER A 90 -6.14 -10.18 12.21
CA SER A 90 -7.11 -9.70 11.23
C SER A 90 -8.49 -9.79 11.88
N THR A 91 -9.00 -8.68 12.40
CA THR A 91 -10.43 -8.58 12.66
C THR A 91 -11.04 -8.72 11.28
N ASP A 92 -11.62 -9.88 11.01
CA ASP A 92 -12.56 -10.06 9.93
C ASP A 92 -13.55 -8.90 10.02
N ILE A 93 -13.36 -7.89 9.16
CA ILE A 93 -14.39 -6.92 8.90
C ILE A 93 -15.56 -7.77 8.42
N MET A 94 -16.69 -7.70 9.13
CA MET A 94 -17.86 -8.54 8.87
C MET A 94 -18.41 -8.39 7.43
N ASP A 95 -17.89 -7.44 6.66
CA ASP A 95 -17.98 -7.37 5.19
C ASP A 95 -16.67 -7.85 4.55
N LYS A 96 -16.68 -9.12 4.14
CA LYS A 96 -15.58 -10.02 3.76
C LYS A 96 -14.60 -9.62 2.63
N HIS A 97 -14.34 -8.36 2.31
CA HIS A 97 -13.62 -8.04 1.06
C HIS A 97 -12.44 -7.06 1.10
N PHE A 98 -12.03 -6.58 2.27
CA PHE A 98 -10.93 -5.62 2.38
C PHE A 98 -9.80 -6.12 3.29
N GLU A 99 -9.22 -7.26 2.94
CA GLU A 99 -7.96 -7.69 3.56
C GLU A 99 -6.84 -6.69 3.25
N ILE A 100 -6.04 -6.38 4.28
CA ILE A 100 -4.77 -5.66 4.15
C ILE A 100 -3.90 -6.47 3.18
N GLY A 101 -3.65 -5.93 1.99
CA GLY A 101 -2.90 -6.63 0.93
C GLY A 101 -3.68 -6.87 -0.37
N HIS A 102 -4.90 -6.36 -0.52
CA HIS A 102 -5.53 -6.25 -1.83
C HIS A 102 -5.16 -4.96 -2.57
N TYR A 103 -5.11 -5.05 -3.90
CA TYR A 103 -5.07 -3.85 -4.73
C TYR A 103 -6.48 -3.31 -4.88
N ILE A 104 -6.59 -1.99 -4.83
CA ILE A 104 -7.80 -1.29 -5.23
C ILE A 104 -7.49 -0.48 -6.48
N GLN A 105 -8.48 -0.37 -7.37
CA GLN A 105 -8.45 0.57 -8.48
C GLN A 105 -9.62 1.53 -8.33
N SER A 106 -9.36 2.83 -8.48
CA SER A 106 -10.41 3.84 -8.52
C SER A 106 -11.27 3.66 -9.77
N LEU A 107 -12.59 3.67 -9.59
CA LEU A 107 -13.58 3.63 -10.66
C LEU A 107 -13.92 5.04 -11.14
N THR A 108 -13.90 6.00 -10.23
CA THR A 108 -14.23 7.41 -10.45
C THR A 108 -13.08 8.31 -10.01
N ASP A 109 -13.10 9.57 -10.46
CA ASP A 109 -12.20 10.60 -9.95
C ASP A 109 -12.65 11.02 -8.54
N PHE A 110 -11.72 11.08 -7.59
CA PHE A 110 -11.97 11.67 -6.27
C PHE A 110 -10.74 12.44 -5.77
N GLY A 111 -10.91 13.76 -5.62
CA GLY A 111 -9.80 14.66 -5.28
C GLY A 111 -8.66 14.57 -6.32
N PRO A 112 -7.40 14.33 -5.90
CA PRO A 112 -6.26 14.18 -6.82
C PRO A 112 -6.18 12.79 -7.49
N ILE A 113 -7.04 11.85 -7.12
CA ILE A 113 -7.03 10.47 -7.61
C ILE A 113 -7.93 10.39 -8.84
N ARG A 114 -7.34 10.01 -9.97
CA ARG A 114 -8.07 9.82 -11.24
C ARG A 114 -8.64 8.43 -11.33
N SER A 115 -9.68 8.24 -12.14
CA SER A 115 -10.18 6.91 -12.51
C SER A 115 -9.06 6.06 -13.10
N GLY A 116 -8.94 4.82 -12.65
CA GLY A 116 -7.90 3.88 -13.06
C GLY A 116 -6.63 3.91 -12.21
N THR A 117 -6.48 4.87 -11.30
CA THR A 117 -5.40 4.92 -10.30
C THR A 117 -5.45 3.71 -9.38
N TYR A 118 -4.27 3.18 -9.05
CA TYR A 118 -4.14 2.00 -8.21
C TYR A 118 -3.65 2.37 -6.81
N GLY A 119 -4.15 1.64 -5.82
CA GLY A 119 -3.71 1.78 -4.44
C GLY A 119 -3.73 0.47 -3.69
N ILE A 120 -3.32 0.55 -2.44
CA ILE A 120 -3.50 -0.48 -1.42
C ILE A 120 -4.25 0.12 -0.25
N ILE A 121 -4.95 -0.73 0.50
CA ILE A 121 -5.69 -0.29 1.68
C ILE A 121 -4.70 -0.11 2.82
N SER A 122 -4.69 1.10 3.39
CA SER A 122 -3.84 1.43 4.52
C SER A 122 -4.72 1.76 5.71
N ALA A 123 -4.72 0.89 6.71
CA ALA A 123 -5.45 0.98 7.97
C ALA A 123 -6.99 1.03 7.88
N VAL A 124 -7.62 0.13 8.62
CA VAL A 124 -9.07 0.11 8.83
C VAL A 124 -9.37 1.02 10.03
N THR A 125 -9.40 2.32 9.79
CA THR A 125 -9.98 3.28 10.74
C THR A 125 -11.53 3.27 10.58
N PRO A 126 -12.35 3.95 11.41
CA PRO A 126 -13.78 4.08 11.13
C PRO A 126 -14.09 4.75 9.78
N GLN A 127 -13.09 5.34 9.11
CA GLN A 127 -13.14 5.81 7.72
C GLN A 127 -12.14 5.00 6.87
N LEU A 128 -12.60 4.43 5.75
CA LEU A 128 -11.71 3.68 4.85
C LEU A 128 -10.70 4.61 4.20
N ARG A 129 -9.41 4.31 4.40
CA ARG A 129 -8.28 5.04 3.81
C ARG A 129 -7.42 4.10 2.98
N GLY A 130 -6.89 4.65 1.89
CA GLY A 130 -6.06 3.95 0.94
C GLY A 130 -4.83 4.76 0.60
N LEU A 131 -3.73 4.06 0.35
CA LEU A 131 -2.49 4.62 -0.17
C LEU A 131 -2.46 4.38 -1.68
N PHE A 132 -2.63 5.44 -2.46
CA PHE A 132 -2.75 5.43 -3.92
C PHE A 132 -1.46 5.89 -4.59
N LEU A 133 -1.05 5.22 -5.66
CA LEU A 133 0.02 5.66 -6.56
C LEU A 133 -0.57 6.53 -7.67
N VAL A 134 -0.40 7.84 -7.55
CA VAL A 134 -0.79 8.80 -8.59
C VAL A 134 0.34 9.00 -9.61
N GLU A 135 0.03 9.63 -10.74
CA GLU A 135 0.98 9.86 -11.83
C GLU A 135 2.35 10.37 -11.33
N GLY A 136 3.44 9.74 -11.78
CA GLY A 136 4.80 10.10 -11.35
C GLY A 136 5.38 9.30 -10.17
N ASP A 137 4.82 8.12 -9.87
CA ASP A 137 5.21 7.23 -8.74
C ASP A 137 5.00 7.86 -7.34
N SER A 138 4.20 8.93 -7.27
CA SER A 138 3.88 9.59 -6.01
C SER A 138 2.79 8.85 -5.23
N LEU A 139 2.93 8.80 -3.91
CA LEU A 139 1.96 8.17 -3.01
C LEU A 139 1.03 9.23 -2.40
N ILE A 140 -0.27 9.00 -2.44
CA ILE A 140 -1.27 9.82 -1.74
C ILE A 140 -2.09 8.92 -0.82
N GLU A 141 -2.12 9.27 0.46
CA GLU A 141 -3.11 8.70 1.38
C GLU A 141 -4.41 9.50 1.29
N ALA A 142 -5.52 8.83 1.02
CA ALA A 142 -6.82 9.48 0.92
C ALA A 142 -7.95 8.57 1.43
N PRO A 143 -9.03 9.15 2.00
CA PRO A 143 -10.26 8.41 2.21
C PRO A 143 -10.87 8.05 0.86
N PHE A 144 -11.45 6.86 0.75
CA PHE A 144 -12.16 6.43 -0.45
C PHE A 144 -13.51 5.80 -0.12
N PRO A 145 -14.57 6.08 -0.90
CA PRO A 145 -15.83 5.35 -0.80
C PRO A 145 -15.65 3.92 -1.36
N PRO A 146 -16.10 2.86 -0.65
CA PRO A 146 -16.00 1.49 -1.15
C PRO A 146 -16.55 1.33 -2.57
N GLU A 147 -17.68 1.96 -2.87
CA GLU A 147 -18.38 1.93 -4.15
C GLU A 147 -17.63 2.65 -5.29
N SER A 148 -16.67 3.50 -4.95
CA SER A 148 -15.84 4.24 -5.91
C SER A 148 -14.54 3.49 -6.24
N THR A 149 -14.36 2.30 -5.69
CA THR A 149 -13.19 1.45 -5.91
C THR A 149 -13.61 0.03 -6.24
N GLN A 150 -12.76 -0.68 -6.98
CA GLN A 150 -12.89 -2.12 -7.14
C GLN A 150 -11.66 -2.82 -6.58
N THR A 151 -11.90 -3.88 -5.82
CA THR A 151 -10.85 -4.79 -5.37
C THR A 151 -10.36 -5.60 -6.56
N ILE A 152 -9.06 -5.51 -6.83
CA ILE A 152 -8.38 -6.35 -7.82
C ILE A 152 -7.66 -7.45 -7.07
N PHE A 153 -8.20 -8.66 -7.19
CA PHE A 153 -7.51 -9.87 -6.72
C PHE A 153 -6.31 -10.13 -7.63
N GLY A 154 -5.12 -9.78 -7.13
CA GLY A 154 -3.88 -10.23 -7.75
C GLY A 154 -3.64 -11.69 -7.39
N THR A 155 -4.15 -12.62 -8.19
CA THR A 155 -3.60 -13.98 -8.21
C THR A 155 -2.20 -13.89 -8.80
N TYR A 156 -1.18 -14.18 -7.99
CA TYR A 156 0.16 -14.42 -8.50
C TYR A 156 0.12 -15.78 -9.22
N VAL A 157 0.40 -15.79 -10.52
CA VAL A 157 0.92 -16.98 -11.20
C VAL A 157 2.44 -16.83 -11.14
N ILE A 158 3.08 -17.75 -10.40
CA ILE A 158 4.53 -17.86 -10.22
C ILE A 158 5.18 -18.18 -11.57
#